data_AF-A0A091QZ52-F1
#
_entry.id   AF-A0A091QZ52-F1
#
_cell.length_a   1.000
_cell.length_b   1.000
_cell.length_c   1.000
_cell.angle_alpha   90.00
_cell.angle_beta   90.00
_cell.angle_gamma   90.00
#
_symmetry.space_group_name_H-M   'P 1'
#
loop_
_entity.id
_entity.type
_entity.pdbx_description
1 polymer ?
#
loop_
_entity_poly.entity_id
_entity_poly.type
_entity_poly.pdbx_seq_one_letter_code
_entity_poly.pdbx_strand_id
1 'polypeptide(L)'
;VIRPLLMHQANPDTLWSGHSPLSLVIASGNDLAVVELLKHGANPNLPLSGAVRSAFYAVVTTAYEQQRMTAQRIALVDELLEAGADILAPVTLREGQRKAVGTAVDYAYYKYYRDRRIAHTPYHILSASEQEFFQTCQSLLEHITVKLHERVILKEKEWDQEKLRRSKKCYFTVICKHAVSLTKTPNNNVLSFHNYLCSRVPFFKYCYQCGCSVGVQLSPCIRCHEVFTCRRKSWNKWHRQE
;
A
#
# COMPACT_ATOMS: atom_id res chain seq x y z
N VAL A 1 -2.32 -16.84 28.74
CA VAL A 1 -3.30 -17.76 28.12
C VAL A 1 -2.87 -18.17 26.71
N ILE A 2 -2.55 -17.22 25.81
CA ILE A 2 -2.14 -17.54 24.42
C ILE A 2 -0.94 -18.50 24.36
N ARG A 3 0.15 -18.20 25.08
CA ARG A 3 1.35 -19.06 25.12
C ARG A 3 1.07 -20.53 25.52
N PRO A 4 0.37 -20.83 26.64
CA PRO A 4 -0.04 -22.20 26.95
C PRO A 4 -0.82 -22.90 25.83
N LEU A 5 -1.75 -22.21 25.16
CA LEU A 5 -2.53 -22.80 24.08
C LEU A 5 -1.65 -23.17 22.88
N LEU A 6 -0.70 -22.31 22.51
CA LEU A 6 0.25 -22.55 21.43
C LEU A 6 1.24 -23.68 21.76
N MET A 7 1.66 -23.80 23.03
CA MET A 7 2.45 -24.95 23.51
C MET A 7 1.70 -26.27 23.36
N HIS A 8 0.38 -26.26 23.48
CA HIS A 8 -0.50 -27.40 23.23
C HIS A 8 -0.92 -27.55 21.75
N GLN A 9 -0.15 -26.99 20.82
CA GLN A 9 -0.37 -27.10 19.36
C GLN A 9 -1.70 -26.52 18.88
N ALA A 10 -2.26 -25.53 19.58
CA ALA A 10 -3.40 -24.78 19.06
C ALA A 10 -2.99 -24.08 17.75
N ASN A 11 -3.82 -24.20 16.72
CA ASN A 11 -3.55 -23.60 15.42
C ASN A 11 -3.70 -22.05 15.49
N PRO A 12 -2.62 -21.27 15.25
CA PRO A 12 -2.66 -19.82 15.32
C PRO A 12 -3.46 -19.15 14.20
N ASP A 13 -3.84 -19.89 13.15
CA ASP A 13 -4.58 -19.41 11.98
C ASP A 13 -6.07 -19.75 12.02
N THR A 14 -6.60 -20.19 13.18
CA THR A 14 -8.01 -20.54 13.31
C THR A 14 -8.89 -19.30 13.19
N LEU A 15 -9.64 -19.19 12.09
CA LEU A 15 -10.55 -18.06 11.85
C LEU A 15 -11.80 -18.16 12.72
N TRP A 16 -12.18 -17.04 13.34
CA TRP A 16 -13.45 -16.89 14.02
C TRP A 16 -14.17 -15.63 13.52
N SER A 17 -15.39 -15.80 13.02
CA SER A 17 -16.20 -14.70 12.45
C SER A 17 -15.45 -13.88 11.39
N GLY A 18 -14.53 -14.51 10.65
CA GLY A 18 -13.74 -13.84 9.63
C GLY A 18 -12.44 -13.19 10.08
N HIS A 19 -12.13 -13.24 11.36
CA HIS A 19 -10.93 -12.68 11.97
C HIS A 19 -9.94 -13.77 12.35
N SER A 20 -8.65 -13.51 12.13
CA SER A 20 -7.58 -14.34 12.68
C SER A 20 -7.26 -13.91 14.11
N PRO A 21 -6.72 -14.82 14.95
CA PRO A 21 -6.20 -14.48 16.26
C PRO A 21 -5.22 -13.30 16.19
N LEU A 22 -4.36 -13.29 15.16
CA LEU A 22 -3.41 -12.20 14.89
C LEU A 22 -4.12 -10.86 14.64
N SER A 23 -5.18 -10.82 13.82
CA SER A 23 -5.94 -9.58 13.59
C SER A 23 -6.69 -9.08 14.82
N LEU A 24 -7.13 -9.98 15.70
CA LEU A 24 -7.83 -9.64 16.93
C LEU A 24 -6.88 -9.06 17.98
N VAL A 25 -5.68 -9.62 18.14
CA VAL A 25 -4.69 -9.07 19.09
C VAL A 25 -4.14 -7.72 18.62
N ILE A 26 -4.05 -7.52 17.30
CA ILE A 26 -3.76 -6.21 16.72
C ILE A 26 -4.89 -5.25 17.06
N ALA A 27 -6.14 -5.64 16.82
CA ALA A 27 -7.31 -4.82 17.16
C ALA A 27 -7.43 -4.50 18.66
N SER A 28 -6.90 -5.36 19.54
CA SER A 28 -6.98 -5.19 20.99
C SER A 28 -5.80 -4.44 21.62
N GLY A 29 -4.83 -3.98 20.83
CA GLY A 29 -3.67 -3.25 21.38
C GLY A 29 -2.63 -4.15 22.08
N ASN A 30 -2.68 -5.47 21.90
CA ASN A 30 -1.81 -6.40 22.64
C ASN A 30 -0.60 -6.82 21.81
N ASP A 31 0.45 -6.01 21.85
CA ASP A 31 1.66 -6.21 21.04
C ASP A 31 2.46 -7.44 21.49
N LEU A 32 2.47 -7.75 22.79
CA LEU A 32 3.12 -8.97 23.31
C LEU A 32 2.48 -10.24 22.74
N ALA A 33 1.15 -10.23 22.60
CA ALA A 33 0.43 -11.35 22.00
C ALA A 33 0.69 -11.48 20.49
N VAL A 34 0.93 -10.36 19.79
CA VAL A 34 1.34 -10.40 18.38
C VAL A 34 2.67 -11.12 18.24
N VAL A 35 3.68 -10.70 19.01
CA VAL A 35 5.02 -11.32 18.97
C VAL A 35 4.95 -12.82 19.26
N GLU A 36 4.15 -13.23 20.25
CA GLU A 36 4.01 -14.64 20.60
C GLU A 36 3.34 -15.45 19.47
N LEU A 37 2.30 -14.91 18.83
CA LEU A 37 1.64 -15.57 17.71
C LEU A 37 2.56 -15.70 16.48
N LEU A 38 3.31 -14.65 16.15
CA LEU A 38 4.26 -14.68 15.04
C LEU A 38 5.39 -15.69 15.29
N LYS A 39 5.92 -15.77 16.52
CA LYS A 39 6.92 -16.80 16.91
C LYS A 39 6.42 -18.23 16.74
N HIS A 40 5.12 -18.44 16.92
CA HIS A 40 4.47 -19.74 16.76
C HIS A 40 3.93 -19.98 15.33
N GLY A 41 4.35 -19.18 14.35
CA GLY A 41 4.07 -19.41 12.94
C GLY A 41 2.71 -18.90 12.47
N ALA A 42 2.09 -17.94 13.17
CA ALA A 42 0.88 -17.28 12.67
C ALA A 42 1.12 -16.63 11.31
N ASN A 43 0.24 -16.88 10.35
CA ASN A 43 0.38 -16.37 9.00
C ASN A 43 -0.14 -14.92 8.89
N PRO A 44 0.72 -13.92 8.64
CA PRO A 44 0.29 -12.52 8.54
C PRO A 44 -0.54 -12.24 7.27
N ASN A 45 -0.43 -13.10 6.25
CA ASN A 45 -1.13 -13.00 4.97
C ASN A 45 -2.44 -13.78 4.94
N LEU A 46 -2.86 -14.38 6.06
CA LEU A 46 -4.10 -15.14 6.11
C LEU A 46 -5.27 -14.24 5.66
N PRO A 47 -6.03 -14.64 4.62
CA PRO A 47 -7.11 -13.83 4.09
C PRO A 47 -8.24 -13.78 5.10
N LEU A 48 -8.60 -12.57 5.48
CA LEU A 48 -9.68 -12.29 6.43
C LEU A 48 -10.93 -11.87 5.66
N SER A 49 -12.09 -12.21 6.20
CA SER A 49 -13.36 -11.83 5.57
C SER A 49 -13.78 -10.43 6.04
N GLY A 50 -14.32 -9.63 5.12
CA GLY A 50 -14.87 -8.30 5.43
C GLY A 50 -13.93 -7.14 5.08
N ALA A 51 -13.86 -6.13 5.95
CA ALA A 51 -13.13 -4.87 5.69
C ALA A 51 -11.63 -4.96 5.96
N VAL A 52 -11.23 -5.83 6.90
CA VAL A 52 -9.83 -6.11 7.26
C VAL A 52 -9.44 -7.31 6.41
N ARG A 53 -8.48 -7.15 5.48
CA ARG A 53 -8.15 -8.19 4.48
C ARG A 53 -7.08 -9.18 4.96
N SER A 54 -6.18 -8.70 5.82
CA SER A 54 -5.14 -9.48 6.48
C SER A 54 -4.75 -8.76 7.78
N ALA A 55 -3.93 -9.40 8.61
CA ALA A 55 -3.41 -8.82 9.84
C ALA A 55 -2.66 -7.50 9.57
N PHE A 56 -1.88 -7.44 8.48
CA PHE A 56 -1.19 -6.23 8.04
C PHE A 56 -2.15 -5.06 7.83
N TYR A 57 -3.28 -5.28 7.15
CA TYR A 57 -4.29 -4.24 6.92
C TYR A 57 -4.99 -3.78 8.20
N ALA A 58 -5.01 -4.62 9.25
CA ALA A 58 -5.53 -4.22 10.56
C ALA A 58 -4.65 -3.12 11.19
N VAL A 59 -3.33 -3.25 11.10
CA VAL A 59 -2.37 -2.24 11.60
C VAL A 59 -2.49 -0.92 10.85
N VAL A 60 -2.70 -0.99 9.54
CA VAL A 60 -2.82 0.17 8.66
C VAL A 60 -4.18 0.88 8.81
N THR A 61 -5.20 0.23 9.37
CA THR A 61 -6.54 0.83 9.53
C THR A 61 -6.62 1.70 10.78
N THR A 62 -7.28 2.87 10.68
CA THR A 62 -7.49 3.85 11.77
C THR A 62 -8.40 3.39 12.91
N ALA A 63 -9.09 2.26 12.75
CA ALA A 63 -10.12 1.81 13.69
C ALA A 63 -9.59 1.53 15.12
N TYR A 64 -8.26 1.37 15.26
CA TYR A 64 -7.59 1.01 16.52
C TYR A 64 -6.53 2.04 16.93
N GLU A 65 -6.57 3.23 16.34
CA GLU A 65 -5.53 4.27 16.48
C GLU A 65 -5.42 4.82 17.90
N GLN A 66 -6.50 4.79 18.69
CA GLN A 66 -6.50 5.25 20.08
C GLN A 66 -5.76 4.31 21.05
N GLN A 67 -5.39 3.11 20.61
CA GLN A 67 -4.78 2.11 21.49
C GLN A 67 -3.24 2.10 21.44
N ARG A 68 -2.60 2.83 20.51
CA ARG A 68 -1.14 2.76 20.30
C ARG A 68 -0.52 4.10 19.95
N MET A 69 0.73 4.26 20.37
CA MET A 69 1.59 5.35 19.92
C MET A 69 2.10 5.10 18.49
N THR A 70 2.45 6.17 17.77
CA THR A 70 3.00 6.12 16.40
C THR A 70 4.18 5.16 16.26
N ALA A 71 5.13 5.23 17.20
CA ALA A 71 6.32 4.39 17.20
C ALA A 71 5.99 2.89 17.32
N GLN A 72 5.01 2.54 18.16
CA GLN A 72 4.57 1.15 18.33
C GLN A 72 3.90 0.62 17.06
N ARG A 73 3.12 1.45 16.37
CA ARG A 73 2.50 1.06 15.09
C ARG A 73 3.54 0.83 14.00
N ILE A 74 4.56 1.68 13.93
CA ILE A 74 5.67 1.53 12.98
C ILE A 74 6.43 0.23 13.26
N ALA A 75 6.78 -0.02 14.53
CA ALA A 75 7.44 -1.27 14.92
C ALA A 75 6.60 -2.51 14.57
N LEU A 76 5.28 -2.45 14.80
CA LEU A 76 4.37 -3.55 14.46
C LEU A 76 4.28 -3.80 12.94
N VAL A 77 4.37 -2.74 12.12
CA VAL A 77 4.47 -2.90 10.66
C VAL A 77 5.76 -3.64 10.31
N ASP A 78 6.89 -3.26 10.92
CA ASP A 78 8.17 -3.91 10.66
C ASP A 78 8.17 -5.38 11.09
N GLU A 79 7.66 -5.70 12.29
CA GLU A 79 7.52 -7.08 12.79
C GLU A 79 6.68 -7.95 11.86
N LEU A 80 5.56 -7.43 11.33
CA LEU A 80 4.73 -8.19 10.39
C LEU A 80 5.45 -8.41 9.06
N LEU A 81 6.18 -7.42 8.55
CA LEU A 81 6.97 -7.55 7.33
C LEU A 81 8.10 -8.56 7.49
N GLU A 82 8.77 -8.57 8.64
CA GLU A 82 9.79 -9.57 9.00
C GLU A 82 9.19 -10.98 9.11
N ALA A 83 7.97 -11.10 9.65
CA ALA A 83 7.21 -12.34 9.67
C ALA A 83 6.66 -12.78 8.29
N GLY A 84 6.97 -12.04 7.22
CA GLY A 84 6.63 -12.39 5.84
C GLY A 84 5.31 -11.80 5.33
N ALA A 85 4.79 -10.74 5.94
CA ALA A 85 3.63 -10.02 5.40
C ALA A 85 3.95 -9.47 3.99
N ASP A 86 3.05 -9.72 3.04
CA ASP A 86 3.18 -9.26 1.67
C ASP A 86 2.53 -7.88 1.48
N ILE A 87 3.37 -6.85 1.54
CA ILE A 87 2.99 -5.46 1.26
C ILE A 87 2.61 -5.20 -0.21
N LEU A 88 3.06 -6.07 -1.13
CA LEU A 88 2.79 -5.96 -2.57
C LEU A 88 1.50 -6.69 -2.97
N ALA A 89 0.87 -7.41 -2.04
CA ALA A 89 -0.36 -8.13 -2.28
C ALA A 89 -1.48 -7.17 -2.75
N PRO A 90 -2.16 -7.47 -3.86
CA PRO A 90 -3.16 -6.57 -4.43
C PRO A 90 -4.41 -6.45 -3.55
N VAL A 91 -4.89 -5.21 -3.42
CA VAL A 91 -6.03 -4.84 -2.60
C VAL A 91 -7.16 -4.27 -3.43
N THR A 92 -8.27 -4.99 -3.49
CA THR A 92 -9.55 -4.47 -3.98
C THR A 92 -10.14 -3.43 -3.01
N LEU A 93 -10.09 -2.17 -3.39
CA LEU A 93 -10.82 -1.06 -2.77
C LEU A 93 -12.23 -1.00 -3.36
N ARG A 94 -13.25 -0.88 -2.50
CA ARG A 94 -14.66 -0.78 -2.92
C ARG A 94 -15.28 0.48 -2.34
N GLU A 95 -15.79 1.35 -3.21
CA GLU A 95 -16.52 2.55 -2.83
C GLU A 95 -17.84 2.58 -3.62
N GLY A 96 -18.93 2.16 -2.95
CA GLY A 96 -20.21 1.96 -3.60
C GLY A 96 -20.10 0.94 -4.75
N GLN A 97 -20.42 1.37 -5.97
CA GLN A 97 -20.32 0.55 -7.18
C GLN A 97 -18.90 0.53 -7.79
N ARG A 98 -18.02 1.45 -7.37
CA ARG A 98 -16.65 1.55 -7.92
C ARG A 98 -15.75 0.54 -7.24
N LYS A 99 -15.01 -0.22 -8.05
CA LYS A 99 -14.00 -1.19 -7.59
C LYS A 99 -12.67 -0.83 -8.24
N ALA A 100 -11.61 -0.75 -7.43
CA ALA A 100 -10.25 -0.55 -7.89
C ALA A 100 -9.33 -1.55 -7.21
N VAL A 101 -8.25 -1.95 -7.87
CA VAL A 101 -7.19 -2.78 -7.27
C VAL A 101 -5.99 -1.85 -7.04
N GLY A 102 -5.61 -1.68 -5.78
CA GLY A 102 -4.48 -0.87 -5.35
C GLY A 102 -3.52 -1.66 -4.44
N THR A 103 -2.59 -0.95 -3.84
CA THR A 103 -1.56 -1.48 -2.93
C THR A 103 -1.94 -1.30 -1.46
N ALA A 104 -1.06 -1.76 -0.57
CA ALA A 104 -1.07 -1.42 0.84
C ALA A 104 -1.22 0.08 1.12
N VAL A 105 -0.46 0.90 0.38
CA VAL A 105 -0.48 2.36 0.52
C VAL A 105 -1.82 2.92 0.06
N ASP A 106 -2.37 2.44 -1.06
CA ASP A 106 -3.69 2.89 -1.54
C ASP A 106 -4.80 2.58 -0.54
N TYR A 107 -4.75 1.42 0.11
CA TYR A 107 -5.68 1.08 1.18
C TYR A 107 -5.55 2.01 2.38
N ALA A 108 -4.32 2.31 2.80
CA ALA A 108 -4.04 3.24 3.88
C ALA A 108 -4.65 4.62 3.57
N TYR A 109 -4.34 5.19 2.40
CA TYR A 109 -4.94 6.44 1.93
C TYR A 109 -6.47 6.36 1.88
N TYR A 110 -7.04 5.29 1.33
CA TYR A 110 -8.48 5.10 1.26
C TYR A 110 -9.13 5.11 2.65
N LYS A 111 -8.50 4.50 3.66
CA LYS A 111 -9.01 4.49 5.04
C LYS A 111 -8.86 5.85 5.72
N TYR A 112 -7.72 6.50 5.61
CA TYR A 112 -7.47 7.81 6.24
C TYR A 112 -8.39 8.90 5.69
N TYR A 113 -8.53 8.97 4.36
CA TYR A 113 -9.31 10.02 3.71
C TYR A 113 -10.81 9.72 3.65
N ARG A 114 -11.27 8.63 4.25
CA ARG A 114 -12.70 8.37 4.45
C ARG A 114 -13.31 9.29 5.51
N ASP A 115 -12.51 9.73 6.49
CA ASP A 115 -12.95 10.72 7.46
C ASP A 115 -12.99 12.11 6.80
N ARG A 116 -14.21 12.58 6.52
CA ARG A 116 -14.43 13.86 5.84
C ARG A 116 -13.91 15.05 6.66
N ARG A 117 -13.84 14.94 7.99
CA ARG A 117 -13.37 16.03 8.85
C ARG A 117 -11.86 16.20 8.69
N ILE A 118 -11.12 15.11 8.70
CA ILE A 118 -9.65 15.14 8.58
C ILE A 118 -9.22 15.41 7.13
N ALA A 119 -9.97 14.90 6.16
CA ALA A 119 -9.66 15.05 4.73
C ALA A 119 -9.90 16.47 4.18
N HIS A 120 -10.90 17.19 4.69
CA HIS A 120 -11.35 18.46 4.11
C HIS A 120 -11.16 19.69 5.01
N THR A 121 -10.85 19.50 6.29
CA THR A 121 -10.54 20.61 7.18
C THR A 121 -9.05 20.97 7.09
N PRO A 122 -8.70 22.23 6.82
CA PRO A 122 -7.32 22.70 6.89
C PRO A 122 -6.67 22.41 8.25
N TYR A 123 -5.38 22.04 8.24
CA TYR A 123 -4.65 21.57 9.44
C TYR A 123 -4.77 22.50 10.66
N HIS A 124 -4.71 23.81 10.46
CA HIS A 124 -4.77 24.81 11.54
C HIS A 124 -6.15 24.96 12.20
N ILE A 125 -7.20 24.38 11.59
CA ILE A 125 -8.58 24.40 12.12
C ILE A 125 -8.85 23.14 12.96
N LEU A 126 -8.02 22.11 12.83
CA LEU A 126 -8.13 20.87 13.59
C LEU A 126 -7.79 21.10 15.07
N SER A 127 -8.46 20.37 15.97
CA SER A 127 -8.11 20.34 17.40
C SER A 127 -6.70 19.77 17.62
N ALA A 128 -6.11 20.01 18.80
CA ALA A 128 -4.78 19.46 19.12
C ALA A 128 -4.73 17.92 18.99
N SER A 129 -5.78 17.22 19.41
CA SER A 129 -5.88 15.76 19.27
C SER A 129 -6.04 15.30 17.82
N GLU A 130 -6.78 16.05 17.00
CA GLU A 130 -6.94 15.77 15.57
C GLU A 130 -5.64 16.04 14.79
N GLN A 131 -4.86 17.04 15.20
CA GLN A 131 -3.55 17.33 14.64
C GLN A 131 -2.54 16.23 14.95
N GLU A 132 -2.50 15.75 16.20
CA GLU A 132 -1.66 14.63 16.62
C GLU A 132 -2.01 13.35 15.86
N PHE A 133 -3.31 13.08 15.69
CA PHE A 133 -3.81 11.98 14.87
C PHE A 133 -3.34 12.12 13.40
N PHE A 134 -3.49 13.30 12.80
CA PHE A 134 -3.06 13.56 11.43
C PHE A 134 -1.56 13.32 11.25
N GLN A 135 -0.74 13.79 12.20
CA GLN A 135 0.71 13.56 12.19
C GLN A 135 1.07 12.08 12.30
N THR A 136 0.38 11.34 13.19
CA THR A 136 0.54 9.89 13.38
C THR A 136 0.23 9.12 12.09
N CYS A 137 -0.92 9.40 11.48
CA CYS A 137 -1.32 8.85 10.19
C CYS A 137 -0.28 9.16 9.09
N GLN A 138 0.21 10.40 9.02
CA GLN A 138 1.19 10.81 8.03
C GLN A 138 2.52 10.09 8.20
N SER A 139 3.02 9.97 9.42
CA SER A 139 4.26 9.25 9.72
C SER A 139 4.15 7.77 9.35
N LEU A 140 3.02 7.13 9.65
CA LEU A 140 2.76 5.75 9.28
C LEU A 140 2.66 5.57 7.75
N LEU A 141 2.01 6.49 7.03
CA LEU A 141 1.95 6.49 5.57
C LEU A 141 3.33 6.60 4.93
N GLU A 142 4.17 7.50 5.45
CA GLU A 142 5.54 7.70 4.98
C GLU A 142 6.36 6.41 5.18
N HIS A 143 6.26 5.80 6.36
CA HIS A 143 6.94 4.53 6.66
C HIS A 143 6.51 3.39 5.73
N ILE A 144 5.20 3.16 5.57
CA ILE A 144 4.68 2.11 4.68
C ILE A 144 5.09 2.37 3.23
N THR A 145 5.14 3.64 2.81
CA THR A 145 5.59 4.02 1.46
C THR A 145 7.06 3.66 1.24
N VAL A 146 7.93 3.95 2.21
CA VAL A 146 9.35 3.53 2.17
C VAL A 146 9.47 2.01 2.09
N LYS A 147 8.74 1.27 2.93
CA LYS A 147 8.74 -0.20 2.91
C LYS A 147 8.22 -0.77 1.60
N LEU A 148 7.21 -0.15 1.00
CA LEU A 148 6.72 -0.53 -0.33
C LEU A 148 7.81 -0.32 -1.39
N HIS A 149 8.53 0.79 -1.37
CA HIS A 149 9.64 1.03 -2.29
C HIS A 149 10.75 -0.02 -2.16
N GLU A 150 11.21 -0.29 -0.93
CA GLU A 150 12.22 -1.31 -0.66
C GLU A 150 11.78 -2.67 -1.25
N ARG A 151 10.53 -3.06 -1.01
CA ARG A 151 10.00 -4.35 -1.48
C ARG A 151 9.83 -4.40 -3.00
N VAL A 152 9.39 -3.31 -3.63
CA VAL A 152 9.33 -3.19 -5.09
C VAL A 152 10.71 -3.33 -5.69
N ILE A 153 11.72 -2.61 -5.18
CA ILE A 153 13.08 -2.66 -5.70
C ILE A 153 13.65 -4.08 -5.60
N LEU A 154 13.44 -4.75 -4.47
CA LEU A 154 13.85 -6.16 -4.31
C LEU A 154 13.15 -7.06 -5.32
N LYS A 155 11.84 -6.88 -5.54
CA LYS A 155 11.08 -7.67 -6.49
C LYS A 155 11.49 -7.42 -7.94
N GLU A 156 11.79 -6.17 -8.30
CA GLU A 156 12.28 -5.82 -9.64
C GLU A 156 13.68 -6.40 -9.92
N LYS A 157 14.52 -6.58 -8.90
CA LYS A 157 15.84 -7.25 -9.03
C LYS A 157 15.72 -8.74 -9.35
N GLU A 158 14.63 -9.40 -8.95
CA GLU A 158 14.36 -10.80 -9.32
C GLU A 158 14.02 -10.94 -10.82
N TRP A 159 13.64 -9.85 -11.49
CA TRP A 159 13.31 -9.85 -12.92
C TRP A 159 14.51 -9.51 -13.80
N ASP A 160 14.41 -9.91 -15.08
CA ASP A 160 15.35 -9.51 -16.12
C ASP A 160 15.30 -7.98 -16.31
N GLN A 161 16.37 -7.30 -15.91
CA GLN A 161 16.47 -5.85 -15.90
C GLN A 161 16.32 -5.23 -17.29
N GLU A 162 16.85 -5.88 -18.33
CA GLU A 162 16.78 -5.36 -19.70
C GLU A 162 15.36 -5.49 -20.24
N LYS A 163 14.68 -6.62 -19.98
CA LYS A 163 13.26 -6.77 -20.32
C LYS A 163 12.37 -5.80 -19.55
N LEU A 164 12.65 -5.58 -18.27
CA LEU A 164 11.94 -4.60 -17.44
C LEU A 164 12.12 -3.18 -17.98
N ARG A 165 13.36 -2.77 -18.29
CA ARG A 165 13.67 -1.45 -18.85
C ARG A 165 12.97 -1.22 -20.18
N ARG A 166 12.99 -2.22 -21.07
CA ARG A 166 12.23 -2.19 -22.35
C ARG A 166 10.73 -2.09 -22.13
N SER A 167 10.18 -2.84 -21.16
CA SER A 167 8.77 -2.79 -20.78
C SER A 167 8.37 -1.39 -20.30
N LYS A 168 9.14 -0.81 -19.36
CA LYS A 168 8.96 0.56 -18.86
C LYS A 168 9.04 1.57 -20.00
N LYS A 169 10.12 1.58 -20.79
CA LYS A 169 10.31 2.51 -21.91
C LYS A 169 9.21 2.43 -22.95
N CYS A 170 8.76 1.22 -23.30
CA CYS A 170 7.64 1.04 -24.23
C CYS A 170 6.35 1.63 -23.65
N TYR A 171 6.04 1.33 -22.39
CA TYR A 171 4.87 1.87 -21.71
C TYR A 171 4.91 3.41 -21.62
N PHE A 172 6.07 4.00 -21.31
CA PHE A 172 6.27 5.44 -21.29
C PHE A 172 6.07 6.08 -22.67
N THR A 173 6.66 5.50 -23.71
CA THR A 173 6.48 5.97 -25.10
C THR A 173 5.01 5.99 -25.50
N VAL A 174 4.27 4.97 -25.09
CA VAL A 174 2.84 4.84 -25.34
C VAL A 174 2.03 5.93 -24.65
N ILE A 175 2.28 6.17 -23.36
CA ILE A 175 1.60 7.23 -22.60
C ILE A 175 1.90 8.59 -23.24
N CYS A 176 3.16 8.86 -23.57
CA CYS A 176 3.56 10.12 -24.20
C CYS A 176 2.91 10.31 -25.58
N LYS A 177 2.84 9.25 -26.41
CA LYS A 177 2.18 9.30 -27.72
C LYS A 177 0.67 9.50 -27.62
N HIS A 178 0.00 8.86 -26.65
CA HIS A 178 -1.43 9.09 -26.41
C HIS A 178 -1.71 10.48 -25.86
N ALA A 179 -0.82 11.04 -25.02
CA ALA A 179 -0.93 12.42 -24.54
C ALA A 179 -0.80 13.45 -25.67
N VAL A 180 0.00 13.15 -26.71
CA VAL A 180 0.14 14.00 -27.92
C VAL A 180 -1.03 13.83 -28.89
N SER A 181 -1.70 12.66 -28.90
CA SER A 181 -2.76 12.34 -29.86
C SER A 181 -4.18 12.70 -29.41
N LEU A 182 -4.38 13.35 -28.26
CA LEU A 182 -5.70 13.79 -27.76
C LEU A 182 -6.39 14.88 -28.62
N THR A 183 -5.91 15.12 -29.85
CA THR A 183 -6.57 15.96 -30.85
C THR A 183 -7.23 15.19 -32.00
N LYS A 184 -7.12 13.85 -32.10
CA LYS A 184 -7.82 13.07 -33.15
C LYS A 184 -8.38 11.73 -32.66
N THR A 185 -9.54 11.39 -33.22
CA THR A 185 -10.53 10.35 -32.91
C THR A 185 -10.02 8.92 -32.59
N PRO A 186 -10.78 8.10 -31.83
CA PRO A 186 -10.32 6.77 -31.41
C PRO A 186 -10.42 5.78 -32.57
N ASN A 187 -9.31 5.18 -32.97
CA ASN A 187 -9.25 4.17 -34.04
C ASN A 187 -9.01 2.77 -33.45
N ASN A 188 -9.47 1.73 -34.17
CA ASN A 188 -9.56 0.30 -33.81
C ASN A 188 -8.26 -0.42 -33.36
N ASN A 189 -7.18 0.30 -33.04
CA ASN A 189 -5.86 -0.22 -32.69
C ASN A 189 -5.71 -0.67 -31.21
N VAL A 190 -6.74 -0.50 -30.38
CA VAL A 190 -6.70 -0.92 -28.97
C VAL A 190 -6.60 -2.46 -28.84
N LEU A 191 -7.17 -3.20 -29.80
CA LEU A 191 -7.14 -4.67 -29.83
C LEU A 191 -5.75 -5.23 -30.20
N SER A 192 -5.04 -4.57 -31.12
CA SER A 192 -3.63 -4.86 -31.48
C SER A 192 -2.66 -4.58 -30.32
N PHE A 193 -3.02 -3.60 -29.48
CA PHE A 193 -2.25 -3.14 -28.34
C PHE A 193 -2.07 -4.19 -27.23
N HIS A 194 -3.11 -4.99 -27.00
CA HIS A 194 -3.11 -6.03 -25.98
C HIS A 194 -2.26 -7.25 -26.38
N ASN A 195 -2.24 -7.61 -27.66
CA ASN A 195 -1.49 -8.76 -28.16
C ASN A 195 0.05 -8.54 -28.13
N TYR A 196 0.53 -7.30 -28.20
CA TYR A 196 1.97 -6.94 -28.09
C TYR A 196 2.47 -6.78 -26.64
N LEU A 197 1.58 -6.90 -25.64
CA LEU A 197 1.91 -6.80 -24.21
C LEU A 197 2.23 -8.15 -23.58
N CYS A 198 1.85 -9.27 -24.22
CA CYS A 198 2.00 -10.63 -23.68
C CYS A 198 3.48 -11.07 -23.50
N SER A 199 4.44 -10.42 -24.20
CA SER A 199 5.88 -10.69 -24.05
C SER A 199 6.60 -9.77 -23.03
N ARG A 200 5.88 -8.91 -22.29
CA ARG A 200 6.49 -7.90 -21.41
C ARG A 200 6.48 -8.33 -19.96
N VAL A 201 7.55 -8.01 -19.24
CA VAL A 201 7.62 -8.17 -17.79
C VAL A 201 6.61 -7.20 -17.15
N PRO A 202 5.64 -7.69 -16.35
CA PRO A 202 4.75 -6.83 -15.58
C PRO A 202 5.57 -6.07 -14.53
N PHE A 203 5.22 -4.81 -14.25
CA PHE A 203 5.92 -4.00 -13.27
C PHE A 203 4.96 -3.12 -12.47
N PHE A 204 5.42 -2.67 -11.31
CA PHE A 204 4.62 -1.88 -10.38
C PHE A 204 4.46 -0.43 -10.89
N LYS A 205 3.22 0.05 -10.95
CA LYS A 205 2.89 1.41 -11.37
C LYS A 205 2.31 2.16 -10.19
N TYR A 206 3.10 3.05 -9.60
CA TYR A 206 2.71 3.87 -8.46
C TYR A 206 3.50 5.16 -8.46
N CYS A 207 3.00 6.16 -7.72
CA CYS A 207 3.71 7.41 -7.52
C CYS A 207 4.91 7.19 -6.61
N TYR A 208 6.11 7.46 -7.11
CA TYR A 208 7.35 7.34 -6.34
C TYR A 208 7.41 8.25 -5.10
N GLN A 209 6.60 9.32 -5.04
CA GLN A 209 6.59 10.24 -3.89
C GLN A 209 5.63 9.81 -2.78
N CYS A 210 4.46 9.27 -3.14
CA CYS A 210 3.38 9.01 -2.18
C CYS A 210 2.90 7.56 -2.15
N GLY A 211 3.53 6.66 -2.91
CA GLY A 211 3.17 5.24 -2.98
C GLY A 211 1.82 4.92 -3.63
N CYS A 212 0.98 5.93 -3.93
CA CYS A 212 -0.35 5.71 -4.50
C CYS A 212 -0.30 5.21 -5.95
N SER A 213 -1.07 4.17 -6.24
CA SER A 213 -1.36 3.68 -7.59
C SER A 213 -2.80 3.96 -8.03
N VAL A 214 -3.72 4.17 -7.09
CA VAL A 214 -5.15 4.39 -7.33
C VAL A 214 -5.55 5.82 -6.96
N GLY A 215 -6.47 6.42 -7.72
CA GLY A 215 -7.00 7.75 -7.42
C GLY A 215 -6.03 8.90 -7.68
N VAL A 216 -4.92 8.64 -8.37
CA VAL A 216 -3.93 9.65 -8.78
C VAL A 216 -3.65 9.54 -10.27
N GLN A 217 -3.47 10.69 -10.92
CA GLN A 217 -2.98 10.72 -12.30
C GLN A 217 -1.44 10.61 -12.27
N LEU A 218 -0.93 9.48 -12.73
CA LEU A 218 0.50 9.22 -12.82
C LEU A 218 1.06 9.81 -14.12
N SER A 219 2.07 10.67 -13.98
CA SER A 219 2.88 11.19 -15.08
C SER A 219 4.27 10.57 -15.04
N PRO A 220 4.87 10.25 -16.20
CA PRO A 220 6.27 9.86 -16.28
C PRO A 220 7.20 10.95 -15.75
N CYS A 221 8.31 10.57 -15.13
CA CYS A 221 9.43 11.48 -14.98
C CYS A 221 10.01 11.81 -16.36
N ILE A 222 10.06 13.10 -16.71
CA ILE A 222 10.58 13.60 -18.00
C ILE A 222 12.10 13.46 -18.17
N ARG A 223 12.84 13.19 -17.08
CA ARG A 223 14.31 13.06 -17.11
C ARG A 223 14.76 11.62 -17.28
N CYS A 224 14.31 10.73 -16.40
CA CYS A 224 14.76 9.33 -16.40
C CYS A 224 13.82 8.37 -17.15
N HIS A 225 12.53 8.71 -17.32
CA HIS A 225 11.53 7.82 -17.91
C HIS A 225 11.49 6.42 -17.23
N GLU A 226 11.74 6.38 -15.92
CA GLU A 226 11.81 5.13 -15.15
C GLU A 226 10.83 5.10 -13.97
N VAL A 227 10.47 6.28 -13.45
CA VAL A 227 9.55 6.44 -12.31
C VAL A 227 8.31 7.24 -12.70
N PHE A 228 7.22 7.05 -11.96
CA PHE A 228 6.01 7.86 -12.07
C PHE A 228 5.89 8.80 -10.88
N THR A 229 5.33 9.98 -11.14
CA THR A 229 4.98 10.97 -10.12
C THR A 229 3.51 11.36 -10.28
N CYS A 230 2.88 11.83 -9.21
CA CYS A 230 1.52 12.36 -9.29
C CYS A 230 1.50 13.85 -8.95
N ARG A 231 0.52 14.58 -9.52
CA ARG A 231 0.34 16.02 -9.28
C ARG A 231 -0.18 16.37 -7.88
N ARG A 232 -0.57 15.37 -7.07
CA ARG A 232 -1.27 15.59 -5.79
C ARG A 232 -0.40 16.19 -4.67
N LYS A 233 0.94 16.18 -4.80
CA LYS A 233 1.90 16.90 -3.93
C LYS A 233 3.26 17.13 -4.61
N SER A 234 3.30 17.79 -5.76
CA SER A 234 4.59 18.16 -6.36
C SER A 234 4.94 19.61 -5.99
N TRP A 235 5.93 19.83 -5.10
CA TRP A 235 6.99 20.78 -5.46
C TRP A 235 8.33 20.67 -4.72
N ASN A 236 8.44 20.62 -3.38
CA ASN A 236 9.71 21.02 -2.73
C ASN A 236 10.28 20.09 -1.65
N LYS A 237 10.60 18.81 -1.93
CA LYS A 237 11.43 18.08 -0.95
C LYS A 237 12.68 17.34 -1.42
N TRP A 238 12.84 16.84 -2.66
CA TRP A 238 14.01 15.99 -2.93
C TRP A 238 14.62 16.03 -4.35
N HIS A 239 14.71 17.20 -5.00
CA HIS A 239 15.68 17.36 -6.10
C HIS A 239 16.44 18.68 -5.98
N ARG A 240 17.33 18.75 -4.98
CA ARG A 240 18.36 19.80 -4.91
C ARG A 240 19.77 19.29 -4.62
N GLN A 241 20.01 17.98 -4.65
CA GLN A 241 21.35 17.40 -4.59
C GLN A 241 21.42 16.12 -5.43
N GLU A 242 21.51 16.34 -6.74
CA GLU A 242 22.37 15.60 -7.68
C GLU A 242 22.67 16.55 -8.85
#